data_AF-A0A816HFI4-F1
#
_entry.id   AF-A0A816HFI4-F1
#
_cell.length_a   1.000
_cell.length_b   1.000
_cell.length_c   1.000
_cell.angle_alpha   90.00
_cell.angle_beta   90.00
_cell.angle_gamma   90.00
#
_symmetry.space_group_name_H-M   'P 1'
#
loop_
_entity.id
_entity.type
_entity.pdbx_description
1 polymer ?
#
loop_
_entity_poly.entity_id
_entity_poly.type
_entity_poly.pdbx_seq_one_letter_code
_entity_poly.pdbx_strand_id
1 'polypeptide(L)'
;MPSRATNILLPIIAVIVYLCFDVLYIFFARNRYEPVVSNIQKGDPVEFDFVAAIVCYAILAFGWYFIAVALALSYFDKLQQRRPTWTPLATSAMSGLVGGVIFGLVVFGVFNLTTRALFYHRYPLSILLQDMAWGTLFNMVYTCIYMIIWRRFNVPVEL
;
A
#
# COMPACT_ATOMS: atom_id res chain seq x y z
N MET A 1 22.93 17.15 -5.30
CA MET A 1 22.84 15.74 -4.84
C MET A 1 21.97 15.70 -3.59
N PRO A 2 21.02 14.77 -3.47
CA PRO A 2 20.26 14.55 -2.23
C PRO A 2 21.23 14.36 -1.06
N SER A 3 20.95 14.97 0.09
CA SER A 3 21.74 14.71 1.28
C SER A 3 21.57 13.24 1.71
N ARG A 4 22.62 12.62 2.24
CA ARG A 4 22.54 11.25 2.80
C ARG A 4 21.42 11.12 3.83
N ALA A 5 21.14 12.20 4.57
CA ALA A 5 20.02 12.28 5.50
C ALA A 5 18.66 12.17 4.80
N THR A 6 18.44 12.84 3.67
CA THR A 6 17.17 12.78 2.93
C THR A 6 16.82 11.37 2.47
N ASN A 7 17.82 10.61 2.02
CA ASN A 7 17.61 9.24 1.53
C ASN A 7 17.31 8.23 2.63
N ILE A 8 17.64 8.55 3.88
CA ILE A 8 17.33 7.72 5.05
C ILE A 8 16.00 8.16 5.68
N LEU A 9 15.80 9.47 5.86
CA LEU A 9 14.65 10.01 6.58
C LEU A 9 13.35 9.89 5.77
N LEU A 10 13.39 10.09 4.46
CA LEU A 10 12.18 10.06 3.63
C LEU A 10 11.45 8.69 3.69
N PRO A 11 12.12 7.54 3.50
CA PRO A 11 11.50 6.23 3.69
C PRO A 11 10.89 6.03 5.08
N ILE A 12 11.59 6.44 6.14
CA ILE A 12 11.14 6.26 7.53
C ILE A 12 9.87 7.07 7.77
N ILE A 13 9.87 8.35 7.39
CA ILE A 13 8.71 9.23 7.52
C ILE A 13 7.54 8.67 6.70
N ALA A 14 7.80 8.20 5.49
CA ALA A 14 6.76 7.60 4.65
C ALA A 14 6.16 6.35 5.32
N VAL A 15 6.97 5.41 5.83
CA VAL A 15 6.43 4.24 6.55
C VAL A 15 5.56 4.65 7.74
N ILE A 16 5.99 5.61 8.54
CA ILE A 16 5.20 6.11 9.68
C ILE A 16 3.86 6.66 9.20
N VAL A 17 3.87 7.54 8.20
CA VAL A 17 2.65 8.13 7.63
C VAL A 17 1.74 7.07 7.03
N TYR A 18 2.30 6.09 6.32
CA TYR A 18 1.57 4.96 5.73
C TYR A 18 0.79 4.18 6.80
N LEU A 19 1.46 3.80 7.90
CA LEU A 19 0.84 3.07 9.00
C LEU A 19 -0.23 3.92 9.72
N CYS A 20 0.00 5.22 9.89
CA CYS A 20 -1.00 6.12 10.47
C CYS A 20 -2.30 6.15 9.64
N PHE A 21 -2.20 6.20 8.30
CA PHE A 21 -3.39 6.16 7.45
C PHE A 21 -4.17 4.85 7.58
N ASP A 22 -3.48 3.72 7.73
CA ASP A 22 -4.13 2.42 7.88
C ASP A 22 -4.84 2.29 9.24
N VAL A 23 -4.20 2.74 10.33
CA VAL A 23 -4.83 2.79 11.66
C VAL A 23 -6.09 3.66 11.65
N LEU A 24 -6.03 4.83 10.99
CA LEU A 24 -7.19 5.69 10.81
C LEU A 24 -8.29 4.97 10.01
N TYR A 25 -7.94 4.27 8.94
CA TYR A 25 -8.90 3.52 8.14
C TYR A 25 -9.63 2.45 8.97
N ILE A 26 -8.90 1.63 9.72
CA ILE A 26 -9.52 0.59 10.58
C ILE A 26 -10.47 1.21 11.59
N PHE A 27 -10.08 2.33 12.21
CA PHE A 27 -10.93 3.04 13.16
C PHE A 27 -12.26 3.47 12.52
N PHE A 28 -12.23 4.04 11.31
CA PHE A 28 -13.44 4.44 10.59
C PHE A 28 -14.23 3.26 10.00
N ALA A 29 -13.56 2.16 9.68
CA ALA A 29 -14.17 1.00 9.03
C ALA A 29 -14.71 -0.04 10.03
N ARG A 30 -14.46 0.10 11.34
CA ARG A 30 -14.90 -0.84 12.38
C ARG A 30 -16.37 -1.23 12.25
N ASN A 31 -17.26 -0.25 12.13
CA ASN A 31 -18.71 -0.48 12.03
C ASN A 31 -19.11 -1.33 10.81
N ARG A 32 -18.27 -1.36 9.77
CA ARG A 32 -18.49 -2.17 8.56
C ARG A 32 -18.04 -3.60 8.77
N TYR A 33 -16.89 -3.83 9.41
CA TYR A 33 -16.32 -5.17 9.58
C TYR A 33 -16.86 -5.93 10.78
N GLU A 34 -17.31 -5.24 11.83
CA GLU A 34 -17.80 -5.88 13.05
C GLU A 34 -18.94 -6.89 12.80
N PRO A 35 -19.97 -6.59 11.97
CA PRO A 35 -20.97 -7.60 11.60
C PRO A 35 -20.41 -8.78 10.79
N VAL A 36 -19.40 -8.54 9.95
CA VAL A 36 -18.77 -9.57 9.11
C VAL A 36 -17.96 -10.54 9.98
N VAL A 37 -17.15 -9.99 10.89
CA VAL A 37 -16.33 -10.78 11.82
C VAL A 37 -17.23 -11.57 12.77
N SER A 38 -18.27 -10.95 13.32
CA SER A 38 -19.25 -11.65 14.17
C SER A 38 -19.94 -12.81 13.43
N ASN A 39 -20.30 -12.62 12.15
CA ASN A 39 -20.88 -13.68 11.32
C ASN A 39 -19.88 -14.83 11.09
N ILE A 40 -18.60 -14.54 10.92
CA ILE A 40 -17.54 -15.56 10.80
C ILE A 40 -17.40 -16.34 12.12
N GLN A 41 -17.35 -15.62 13.24
CA GLN A 41 -17.18 -16.13 14.60
C GLN A 41 -18.45 -16.71 15.23
N LYS A 42 -19.58 -16.73 14.51
CA LYS A 42 -20.89 -17.24 14.98
C LYS A 42 -21.37 -16.58 16.29
N GLY A 43 -21.07 -15.30 16.48
CA GLY A 43 -21.54 -14.53 17.64
C GLY A 43 -20.60 -14.50 18.83
N ASP A 44 -19.44 -15.16 18.77
CA ASP A 44 -18.39 -14.96 19.77
C ASP A 44 -17.89 -13.49 19.72
N PRO A 45 -17.47 -12.92 20.86
CA PRO A 45 -16.93 -11.57 20.91
C PRO A 45 -15.63 -11.46 20.10
N VAL A 46 -15.45 -10.34 19.41
CA VAL A 46 -14.22 -10.08 18.65
C VAL A 46 -13.06 -9.83 19.62
N GLU A 47 -12.12 -10.78 19.68
CA GLU A 47 -10.86 -10.64 20.42
C GLU A 47 -9.74 -10.11 19.51
N PHE A 48 -8.95 -9.18 20.05
CA PHE A 48 -7.81 -8.59 19.34
C PHE A 48 -6.50 -9.28 19.70
N ASP A 49 -5.83 -9.86 18.70
CA ASP A 49 -4.46 -10.32 18.82
C ASP A 49 -3.50 -9.19 18.42
N PHE A 50 -2.95 -8.50 19.43
CA PHE A 50 -1.99 -7.41 19.23
C PHE A 50 -0.65 -7.87 18.67
N VAL A 51 -0.21 -9.09 18.99
CA VAL A 51 1.08 -9.60 18.50
C VAL A 51 0.98 -9.85 17.00
N ALA A 52 -0.08 -10.53 16.57
CA ALA A 52 -0.36 -10.74 15.15
C ALA A 52 -0.51 -9.41 14.40
N ALA A 53 -1.20 -8.42 14.99
CA ALA A 53 -1.35 -7.10 14.38
C ALA A 53 0.00 -6.39 14.18
N ILE A 54 0.87 -6.34 15.20
CA ILE A 54 2.20 -5.71 15.11
C ILE A 54 3.05 -6.39 14.03
N VAL A 55 3.07 -7.72 14.01
CA VAL A 55 3.83 -8.49 13.01
C VAL A 55 3.28 -8.22 11.60
N CYS A 56 1.95 -8.19 11.43
CA CYS A 56 1.31 -7.88 10.16
C CYS A 56 1.72 -6.49 9.65
N TYR A 57 1.68 -5.47 10.50
CA TYR A 57 2.06 -4.11 10.12
C TYR A 57 3.55 -3.97 9.80
N ALA A 58 4.42 -4.69 10.52
CA ALA A 58 5.84 -4.73 10.20
C ALA A 58 6.10 -5.35 8.81
N ILE A 59 5.41 -6.46 8.50
CA ILE A 59 5.48 -7.11 7.17
C ILE A 59 4.92 -6.19 6.09
N LEU A 60 3.81 -5.51 6.34
CA LEU A 60 3.19 -4.60 5.39
C LEU A 60 4.10 -3.41 5.08
N ALA A 61 4.69 -2.78 6.10
CA ALA A 61 5.64 -1.69 5.94
C ALA A 61 6.89 -2.14 5.17
N PHE A 62 7.44 -3.30 5.52
CA PHE A 62 8.58 -3.91 4.83
C PHE A 62 8.24 -4.17 3.36
N GLY A 63 7.11 -4.83 3.10
CA GLY A 63 6.67 -5.15 1.74
C GLY A 63 6.43 -3.90 0.90
N TRP A 64 5.78 -2.88 1.46
CA TRP A 64 5.55 -1.63 0.73
C TRP A 64 6.87 -0.99 0.29
N TYR A 65 7.86 -0.89 1.17
CA TYR A 65 9.13 -0.27 0.82
C TYR A 65 10.01 -1.15 -0.09
N PHE A 66 10.23 -2.41 0.28
CA PHE A 66 11.15 -3.29 -0.44
C PHE A 66 10.56 -3.92 -1.69
N ILE A 67 9.24 -3.90 -1.86
CA ILE A 67 8.56 -4.44 -3.05
C ILE A 67 7.92 -3.31 -3.85
N ALA A 68 6.96 -2.57 -3.28
CA ALA A 68 6.21 -1.57 -4.05
C ALA A 68 7.11 -0.42 -4.53
N VAL A 69 7.89 0.19 -3.62
CA VAL A 69 8.80 1.29 -3.96
C VAL A 69 9.98 0.79 -4.80
N ALA A 70 10.58 -0.35 -4.48
CA ALA A 70 11.66 -0.92 -5.28
C ALA A 70 11.22 -1.21 -6.74
N LEU A 71 10.01 -1.73 -6.92
CA LEU A 71 9.41 -1.97 -8.23
C LEU A 71 9.13 -0.66 -8.97
N ALA A 72 8.61 0.36 -8.27
CA ALA A 72 8.38 1.68 -8.84
C ALA A 72 9.69 2.31 -9.32
N LEU A 73 10.74 2.33 -8.50
CA LEU A 73 12.07 2.83 -8.88
C LEU A 73 12.63 2.08 -10.09
N SER A 74 12.56 0.75 -10.09
CA SER A 74 13.01 -0.08 -11.22
C SER A 74 12.24 0.21 -12.52
N TYR A 75 10.95 0.56 -12.40
CA TYR A 75 10.12 0.91 -13.55
C TYR A 75 10.34 2.35 -14.02
N PHE A 76 10.66 3.28 -13.12
CA PHE A 76 10.98 4.67 -13.42
C PHE A 76 12.13 4.77 -14.43
N ASP A 77 13.26 4.09 -14.17
CA ASP A 77 14.43 4.13 -15.06
C ASP A 77 14.11 3.58 -16.46
N LYS A 78 13.35 2.48 -16.52
CA LYS A 78 12.89 1.88 -17.77
C LYS A 78 11.95 2.79 -18.54
N LEU A 79 11.03 3.48 -17.84
CA LEU A 79 10.11 4.43 -18.45
C LEU A 79 10.84 5.63 -19.01
N GLN A 80 11.79 6.21 -18.27
CA GLN A 80 12.56 7.38 -18.71
C GLN A 80 13.36 7.06 -19.99
N GLN A 81 13.95 5.86 -20.08
CA GLN A 81 14.64 5.40 -21.29
C GLN A 81 13.68 5.18 -22.48
N ARG A 82 12.49 4.61 -22.24
CA ARG A 82 11.50 4.30 -23.29
C ARG A 82 10.69 5.50 -23.77
N ARG A 83 10.48 6.48 -22.89
CA ARG A 83 9.65 7.66 -23.12
C ARG A 83 10.41 8.92 -22.70
N PRO A 84 11.51 9.28 -23.40
CA PRO A 84 12.35 10.41 -23.03
C PRO A 84 11.62 11.77 -23.09
N THR A 85 10.53 11.86 -23.86
CA THR A 85 9.68 13.06 -23.95
C THR A 85 8.73 13.24 -22.76
N TRP A 86 8.57 12.24 -21.91
CA TRP A 86 7.70 12.35 -20.73
C TRP A 86 8.34 13.24 -19.68
N THR A 87 7.50 14.06 -19.05
CA THR A 87 7.98 14.87 -17.94
C THR A 87 8.37 13.96 -16.77
N PRO A 88 9.40 14.31 -15.98
CA PRO A 88 9.78 13.50 -14.82
C PRO A 88 8.65 13.31 -13.80
N LEU A 89 7.69 14.26 -13.75
CA LEU A 89 6.48 14.14 -12.93
C LEU A 89 5.58 13.00 -13.44
N ALA A 90 5.31 12.96 -14.75
CA ALA A 90 4.51 11.89 -15.36
C ALA A 90 5.19 10.51 -15.19
N THR A 91 6.52 10.45 -15.38
CA THR A 91 7.31 9.22 -15.14
C THR A 91 7.23 8.77 -13.68
N SER A 92 7.33 9.69 -12.72
CA SER A 92 7.22 9.38 -11.27
C SER A 92 5.82 8.88 -10.89
N ALA A 93 4.76 9.52 -11.41
CA ALA A 93 3.39 9.10 -11.15
C ALA A 93 3.12 7.72 -11.75
N MET A 94 3.53 7.47 -12.99
CA MET A 94 3.31 6.18 -13.66
C MET A 94 4.08 5.03 -13.02
N SER A 95 5.33 5.28 -12.61
CA SER A 95 6.12 4.28 -11.87
C SER A 95 5.52 3.96 -10.50
N GLY A 96 5.07 4.98 -9.76
CA GLY A 96 4.37 4.79 -8.50
C GLY A 96 3.06 4.01 -8.67
N LEU A 97 2.31 4.28 -9.75
CA LEU A 97 1.09 3.55 -10.08
C LEU A 97 1.36 2.06 -10.23
N VAL A 98 2.36 1.68 -11.03
CA VAL A 98 2.70 0.28 -11.28
C VAL A 98 3.13 -0.42 -9.99
N GLY A 99 4.05 0.19 -9.22
CA GLY A 99 4.51 -0.38 -7.96
C GLY A 99 3.38 -0.58 -6.95
N GLY A 100 2.56 0.46 -6.76
CA GLY A 100 1.48 0.46 -5.79
C GLY A 100 0.29 -0.46 -6.15
N VAL A 101 -0.11 -0.49 -7.42
CA VAL A 101 -1.20 -1.38 -7.89
C VAL A 101 -0.81 -2.84 -7.74
N ILE A 102 0.39 -3.21 -8.18
CA ILE A 102 0.86 -4.60 -8.10
C ILE A 102 0.94 -5.04 -6.64
N PHE A 103 1.56 -4.24 -5.78
CA PHE A 103 1.67 -4.57 -4.36
C PHE A 103 0.31 -4.65 -3.68
N GLY A 104 -0.56 -3.67 -3.92
CA GLY A 104 -1.90 -3.63 -3.34
C GLY A 104 -2.77 -4.84 -3.76
N LEU A 105 -2.76 -5.20 -5.04
CA LEU A 105 -3.45 -6.39 -5.53
C LEU A 105 -2.90 -7.69 -4.93
N VAL A 106 -1.58 -7.80 -4.77
CA VAL A 106 -0.98 -8.98 -4.15
C VAL A 106 -1.40 -9.11 -2.69
N VAL A 107 -1.21 -8.05 -1.89
CA VAL A 107 -1.53 -8.11 -0.45
C VAL A 107 -3.03 -8.30 -0.22
N PHE A 108 -3.84 -7.38 -0.74
CA PHE A 108 -5.27 -7.39 -0.46
C PHE A 108 -6.00 -8.47 -1.24
N GLY A 109 -5.54 -8.81 -2.45
CA GLY A 109 -6.10 -9.92 -3.22
C GLY A 109 -5.85 -11.26 -2.53
N VAL A 110 -4.59 -11.57 -2.17
CA VAL A 110 -4.28 -12.82 -1.48
C VAL A 110 -5.05 -12.92 -0.17
N PHE A 111 -5.00 -11.88 0.68
CA PHE A 111 -5.70 -11.90 1.97
C PHE A 111 -7.21 -12.10 1.82
N ASN A 112 -7.87 -11.30 0.96
CA ASN A 112 -9.33 -11.35 0.84
C ASN A 112 -9.82 -12.61 0.12
N LEU A 113 -9.11 -13.08 -0.91
CA LEU A 113 -9.46 -14.31 -1.62
C LEU A 113 -9.27 -15.53 -0.71
N THR A 114 -8.18 -15.59 0.07
CA THR A 114 -7.97 -16.64 1.06
C THR A 114 -9.05 -16.61 2.13
N THR A 115 -9.39 -15.44 2.67
CA THR A 115 -10.48 -15.28 3.65
C THR A 115 -11.81 -15.76 3.08
N ARG A 116 -12.13 -15.42 1.81
CA ARG A 116 -13.34 -15.90 1.14
C ARG A 116 -13.33 -17.41 0.89
N ALA A 117 -12.17 -17.99 0.57
CA ALA A 117 -12.01 -19.43 0.38
C ALA A 117 -12.25 -20.19 1.69
N LEU A 118 -11.74 -19.67 2.82
CA LEU A 118 -11.92 -20.26 4.15
C LEU A 118 -13.35 -20.10 4.67
N PHE A 119 -13.93 -18.91 4.51
CA PHE A 119 -15.24 -18.55 5.07
C PHE A 119 -16.29 -18.43 3.96
N TYR A 120 -16.37 -19.46 3.12
CA TYR A 120 -17.33 -19.53 2.03
C TYR A 120 -18.76 -19.28 2.56
N HIS A 121 -19.51 -18.42 1.85
CA HIS A 121 -20.78 -17.82 2.27
C HIS A 121 -20.78 -16.84 3.46
N ARG A 122 -19.83 -16.93 4.40
CA ARG A 122 -19.79 -16.03 5.58
C ARG A 122 -19.02 -14.73 5.36
N TYR A 123 -18.08 -14.70 4.41
CA TYR A 123 -17.38 -13.48 3.99
C TYR A 123 -18.00 -12.90 2.71
N PRO A 124 -18.76 -11.79 2.75
CA PRO A 124 -19.50 -11.29 1.59
C PRO A 124 -18.59 -10.88 0.42
N LEU A 125 -19.02 -11.17 -0.81
CA LEU A 125 -18.26 -10.77 -2.01
C LEU A 125 -18.11 -9.25 -2.13
N SER A 126 -19.10 -8.49 -1.68
CA SER A 126 -19.05 -7.03 -1.66
C SER A 126 -17.91 -6.50 -0.78
N ILE A 127 -17.71 -7.08 0.40
CA ILE A 127 -16.63 -6.72 1.32
C ILE A 127 -15.28 -7.08 0.72
N LEU A 128 -15.14 -8.28 0.15
CA LEU A 128 -13.93 -8.69 -0.58
C LEU A 128 -13.55 -7.67 -1.66
N LEU A 129 -14.49 -7.32 -2.54
CA LEU A 129 -14.22 -6.42 -3.66
C LEU A 129 -13.90 -5.00 -3.18
N GLN A 130 -14.62 -4.53 -2.16
CA GLN A 130 -14.38 -3.23 -1.55
C GLN A 130 -12.99 -3.14 -0.94
N ASP A 131 -12.57 -4.16 -0.18
CA ASP A 131 -11.27 -4.19 0.48
C ASP A 131 -10.13 -4.29 -0.52
N MET A 132 -10.28 -5.14 -1.53
CA MET A 132 -9.33 -5.23 -2.63
C MET A 132 -9.20 -3.90 -3.37
N ALA A 133 -10.32 -3.24 -3.67
CA ALA A 133 -10.32 -1.94 -4.34
C ALA A 133 -9.67 -0.86 -3.47
N TRP A 134 -10.05 -0.78 -2.19
CA TRP A 134 -9.50 0.20 -1.25
C TRP A 134 -7.99 0.00 -1.06
N GLY A 135 -7.56 -1.21 -0.74
CA GLY A 135 -6.16 -1.51 -0.51
C GLY A 135 -5.29 -1.29 -1.75
N THR A 136 -5.80 -1.65 -2.93
CA THR A 136 -5.10 -1.38 -4.20
C THR A 136 -5.02 0.11 -4.50
N LEU A 137 -6.13 0.83 -4.36
CA LEU A 137 -6.17 2.27 -4.61
C LEU A 137 -5.28 3.04 -3.63
N PHE A 138 -5.33 2.67 -2.34
CA PHE A 138 -4.49 3.28 -1.32
C PHE A 138 -3.01 3.07 -1.63
N ASN A 139 -2.57 1.83 -1.89
CA ASN A 139 -1.18 1.56 -2.22
C ASN A 139 -0.74 2.23 -3.54
N MET A 140 -1.63 2.32 -4.54
CA MET A 140 -1.38 3.09 -5.75
C MET A 140 -1.12 4.57 -5.46
N VAL A 141 -2.08 5.25 -4.82
CA VAL A 141 -1.98 6.70 -4.53
C VAL A 141 -0.78 6.98 -3.63
N TYR A 142 -0.58 6.17 -2.60
CA TYR A 142 0.51 6.35 -1.64
C TYR A 142 1.88 6.22 -2.32
N THR A 143 2.05 5.20 -3.16
CA THR A 143 3.31 4.98 -3.90
C THR A 143 3.53 6.07 -4.95
N CYS A 144 2.49 6.56 -5.62
CA CYS A 144 2.57 7.73 -6.50
C CYS A 144 3.10 8.97 -5.77
N ILE A 145 2.50 9.31 -4.63
CA ILE A 145 2.92 10.46 -3.81
C ILE A 145 4.37 10.31 -3.38
N TYR A 146 4.74 9.13 -2.87
CA TYR A 146 6.12 8.85 -2.48
C TYR A 146 7.10 9.07 -3.65
N MET A 147 6.80 8.53 -4.84
CA MET A 147 7.68 8.67 -6.01
C MET A 147 7.82 10.13 -6.47
N ILE A 148 6.74 10.91 -6.42
CA ILE A 148 6.77 12.34 -6.75
C ILE A 148 7.67 13.11 -5.76
N ILE A 149 7.53 12.85 -4.47
CA ILE A 149 8.35 13.47 -3.42
C ILE A 149 9.80 13.03 -3.54
N TRP A 150 10.04 11.72 -3.69
CA TRP A 150 11.38 11.15 -3.86
C TRP A 150 12.13 11.81 -5.02
N ARG A 151 11.45 11.95 -6.17
CA ARG A 151 12.00 12.61 -7.37
C ARG A 151 12.41 14.05 -7.09
N ARG A 152 11.60 14.82 -6.34
CA ARG A 152 11.91 16.22 -6.01
C ARG A 152 13.24 16.38 -5.29
N PHE A 153 13.64 15.39 -4.48
CA PHE A 153 14.88 15.43 -3.72
C PHE A 153 16.05 14.72 -4.41
N ASN A 154 15.80 13.72 -5.26
CA ASN A 154 16.84 12.83 -5.77
C ASN A 154 17.23 13.06 -7.24
N VAL A 155 16.38 13.67 -8.06
CA VAL A 155 16.66 13.90 -9.48
C VAL A 155 16.91 15.40 -9.71
N PRO A 156 18.07 15.80 -10.30
CA PRO A 156 18.32 17.19 -10.66
C PRO A 156 17.23 17.71 -11.61
N VAL A 157 16.81 18.97 -11.42
CA VAL A 157 16.04 19.66 -12.47
C VAL A 157 17.06 20.13 -13.49
N GLU A 158 17.08 19.50 -14.66
CA GLU A 158 17.79 20.09 -15.81
C GLU A 158 17.05 21.40 -16.15
N LEU A 159 17.77 22.51 -16.01
CA LEU A 159 17.32 23.87 -16.37
C LEU A 159 17.63 24.14 -17.84
#